data_AF-A0AA40FP16-F1
#
_entry.id   AF-A0AA40FP16-F1
#
_cell.length_a   1.000
_cell.length_b   1.000
_cell.length_c   1.000
_cell.angle_alpha   90.00
_cell.angle_beta   90.00
_cell.angle_gamma   90.00
#
_symmetry.space_group_name_H-M   'P 1'
#
loop_
_entity.id
_entity.type
_entity.pdbx_description
1 polymer ?
#
loop_
_entity_poly.entity_id
_entity_poly.type
_entity_poly.pdbx_seq_one_letter_code
_entity_poly.pdbx_strand_id
1 'polypeptide(L)'
;MCMKILDAQEKVIHSEYAFLLRGGIVLDRENQPDKPVAWLPDETWDNITELDNLAGFHGLVASFEQFPRDWNNWYIDTEPENIPLIAEWETNLNVFQKMLVIRSCRPDRISFCIANFIVLNLGQRFVEPPVLDLKAVLDDSVAQTPLIFVLSPGVDPTSTLMQLVDSQEMTNHFMTLSLGQGQAPIATRSVLMQVFNKLWLKSPVILCGSMTVLTFQFFDQLSSTTSISP
;
A
#
# COMPACT_ATOMS: atom_id res chain seq x y z
N MET A 1 3.76 -5.59 5.46
CA MET A 1 4.96 -5.45 6.31
C MET A 1 4.63 -5.70 7.78
N CYS A 2 3.76 -4.87 8.39
CA CYS A 2 3.36 -5.01 9.81
C CYS A 2 3.04 -6.45 10.23
N MET A 3 2.15 -7.14 9.51
CA MET A 3 1.80 -8.54 9.82
C MET A 3 3.01 -9.48 9.82
N LYS A 4 3.96 -9.34 8.89
CA LYS A 4 5.17 -10.19 8.86
C LYS A 4 6.08 -9.95 10.07
N ILE A 5 6.16 -8.71 10.56
CA ILE A 5 6.94 -8.37 11.76
C ILE A 5 6.29 -8.99 12.99
N LEU A 6 4.97 -8.87 13.12
CA LEU A 6 4.22 -9.47 14.23
C LEU A 6 4.24 -11.00 14.20
N ASP A 7 4.21 -11.59 13.01
CA ASP A 7 4.29 -13.03 12.81
C ASP A 7 5.65 -13.58 13.25
N ALA A 8 6.73 -12.89 12.88
CA ALA A 8 8.08 -13.21 13.37
C ALA A 8 8.25 -13.03 14.89
N GLN A 9 7.34 -12.31 15.55
CA GLN A 9 7.28 -12.16 17.01
C GLN A 9 6.29 -13.13 17.66
N GLU A 10 5.70 -14.06 16.91
CA GLU A 10 4.69 -15.02 17.39
C GLU A 10 3.44 -14.34 18.00
N LYS A 11 3.11 -13.12 17.53
CA LYS A 11 1.95 -12.34 18.01
C LYS A 11 0.72 -12.43 17.10
N VAL A 12 0.79 -13.22 16.03
CA VAL A 12 -0.29 -13.33 15.04
C VAL A 12 -1.06 -14.62 15.26
N ILE A 13 -2.37 -14.49 15.46
CA ILE A 13 -3.28 -15.62 15.41
C ILE A 13 -3.63 -15.86 13.94
N HIS A 14 -3.12 -16.95 13.36
CA HIS A 14 -3.25 -17.19 11.91
C HIS A 14 -4.70 -17.36 11.43
N SER A 15 -5.61 -17.89 12.26
CA SER A 15 -7.02 -17.99 11.92
C SER A 15 -7.69 -16.62 11.80
N GLU A 16 -7.43 -15.72 12.75
CA GLU A 16 -7.90 -14.33 12.72
C GLU A 16 -7.32 -13.57 11.51
N TYR A 17 -6.03 -13.77 11.20
CA TYR A 17 -5.42 -13.15 10.03
C TYR A 17 -5.97 -13.69 8.70
N ALA A 18 -6.21 -14.99 8.61
CA ALA A 18 -6.84 -15.60 7.44
C ALA A 18 -8.27 -15.08 7.23
N PHE A 19 -9.02 -14.85 8.32
CA PHE A 19 -10.34 -14.25 8.28
C PHE A 19 -10.31 -12.80 7.81
N LEU A 20 -9.38 -11.96 8.31
CA LEU A 20 -9.18 -10.61 7.76
C LEU A 20 -8.93 -10.65 6.23
N LEU A 21 -8.16 -11.66 5.81
CA LEU A 21 -7.87 -12.10 4.44
C LEU A 21 -9.10 -12.23 3.54
N ARG A 22 -9.98 -13.12 3.96
CA ARG A 22 -10.97 -13.77 3.10
C ARG A 22 -12.40 -13.30 3.40
N GLY A 23 -12.63 -12.76 4.60
CA GLY A 23 -13.96 -12.60 5.18
C GLY A 23 -14.58 -13.94 5.58
N GLY A 24 -15.85 -13.88 5.97
CA GLY A 24 -16.67 -15.04 6.22
C GLY A 24 -17.14 -15.67 4.91
N ILE A 25 -16.89 -16.97 4.76
CA ILE A 25 -17.45 -17.78 3.67
C ILE A 25 -18.35 -18.83 4.32
N VAL A 26 -19.66 -18.61 4.26
CA VAL A 26 -20.64 -19.56 4.78
C VAL A 26 -20.69 -20.78 3.86
N LEU A 27 -20.16 -21.91 4.34
CA LEU A 27 -20.17 -23.19 3.61
C LEU A 27 -21.48 -23.95 3.84
N ASP A 28 -22.06 -23.82 5.03
CA ASP A 28 -23.29 -24.50 5.44
C ASP A 28 -24.40 -23.48 5.68
N ARG A 29 -25.11 -23.13 4.60
CA ARG A 29 -26.23 -22.18 4.67
C ARG A 29 -27.47 -22.76 5.36
N GLU A 30 -27.58 -24.08 5.48
CA GLU A 30 -28.78 -24.71 6.07
C GLU A 30 -28.80 -24.56 7.60
N ASN A 31 -27.62 -24.55 8.23
CA ASN A 31 -27.47 -24.40 9.69
C ASN A 31 -27.08 -22.97 10.12
N GLN A 32 -27.03 -22.02 9.19
CA GLN A 32 -26.73 -20.62 9.51
C GLN A 32 -27.87 -20.03 10.36
N PRO A 33 -27.57 -19.32 11.47
CA PRO A 33 -28.58 -18.63 12.26
C PRO A 33 -29.39 -17.64 11.42
N ASP A 34 -30.70 -17.57 11.68
CA ASP A 34 -31.58 -16.61 11.05
C ASP A 34 -31.12 -15.18 11.35
N LYS A 35 -31.16 -14.33 10.32
CA LYS A 35 -30.76 -12.93 10.46
C LYS A 35 -31.75 -12.20 11.39
N PRO A 36 -31.31 -11.63 12.53
CA PRO A 36 -32.21 -11.09 13.53
C PRO A 36 -32.81 -9.73 13.13
N VAL A 37 -32.25 -9.08 12.11
CA VAL A 37 -32.59 -7.71 11.71
C VAL A 37 -32.63 -7.54 10.18
N ALA A 38 -33.64 -6.83 9.68
CA ALA A 38 -33.84 -6.64 8.24
C ALA A 38 -32.90 -5.60 7.60
N TRP A 39 -32.36 -4.68 8.39
CA TRP A 39 -31.51 -3.58 7.89
C TRP A 39 -30.09 -4.03 7.52
N LEU A 40 -29.67 -5.21 7.97
CA LEU A 40 -28.34 -5.74 7.75
C LEU A 40 -28.29 -6.51 6.42
N PRO A 41 -27.33 -6.24 5.52
CA PRO A 41 -27.16 -7.00 4.29
C PRO A 41 -26.81 -8.48 4.56
N ASP A 42 -27.22 -9.37 3.67
CA ASP A 42 -26.98 -10.81 3.82
C ASP A 42 -25.47 -11.14 3.81
N GLU A 43 -24.68 -10.47 2.96
CA GLU A 43 -23.23 -10.63 2.94
C GLU A 43 -22.58 -10.22 4.28
N THR A 44 -23.08 -9.15 4.90
CA THR A 44 -22.61 -8.71 6.22
C THR A 44 -22.95 -9.75 7.30
N TRP A 45 -24.15 -10.35 7.21
CA TRP A 45 -24.55 -11.43 8.11
C TRP A 45 -23.73 -12.70 7.93
N ASP A 46 -23.41 -13.07 6.68
CA ASP A 46 -22.48 -14.16 6.36
C ASP A 46 -21.12 -13.93 7.04
N ASN A 47 -20.61 -12.68 7.02
CA ASN A 47 -19.37 -12.35 7.72
C ASN A 47 -19.49 -12.45 9.25
N ILE A 48 -20.58 -11.95 9.84
CA ILE A 48 -20.78 -11.97 11.30
C ILE A 48 -20.94 -13.39 11.83
N THR A 49 -21.73 -14.23 11.15
CA THR A 49 -21.94 -15.63 11.54
C THR A 49 -20.67 -16.45 11.45
N GLU A 50 -19.84 -16.24 10.43
CA GLU A 50 -18.52 -16.87 10.35
C GLU A 50 -17.51 -16.30 11.37
N LEU A 51 -17.62 -15.01 11.71
CA LEU A 51 -16.81 -14.41 12.76
C LEU A 51 -17.13 -15.03 14.13
N ASP A 52 -18.40 -15.31 14.43
CA ASP A 52 -18.85 -15.94 15.69
C ASP A 52 -18.15 -17.29 15.95
N ASN A 53 -17.83 -18.03 14.89
CA ASN A 53 -17.12 -19.32 14.96
C ASN A 53 -15.63 -19.18 15.33
N LEU A 54 -15.05 -17.97 15.29
CA LEU A 54 -13.67 -17.74 15.69
C LEU A 54 -13.53 -17.68 17.22
N ALA A 55 -12.40 -18.19 17.71
CA ALA A 55 -12.05 -18.10 19.13
C ALA A 55 -12.05 -16.62 19.58
N GLY A 56 -12.75 -16.34 20.68
CA GLY A 56 -12.92 -14.97 21.20
C GLY A 56 -14.17 -14.23 20.71
N PHE A 57 -14.91 -14.77 19.73
CA PHE A 57 -16.10 -14.11 19.15
C PHE A 57 -17.42 -14.84 19.39
N HIS A 58 -17.40 -15.99 20.09
CA HIS A 58 -18.60 -16.75 20.40
C HIS A 58 -19.64 -15.88 21.14
N GLY A 59 -20.86 -15.82 20.60
CA GLY A 59 -21.96 -15.02 21.15
C GLY A 59 -22.14 -13.67 20.46
N LEU A 60 -21.33 -13.34 19.45
CA LEU A 60 -21.51 -12.15 18.62
C LEU A 60 -22.88 -12.17 17.93
N VAL A 61 -23.29 -13.31 17.37
CA VAL A 61 -24.63 -13.48 16.77
C VAL A 61 -25.74 -13.16 17.79
N ALA A 62 -25.63 -13.72 19.00
CA ALA A 62 -26.59 -13.48 20.08
C ALA A 62 -26.60 -11.99 20.53
N SER A 63 -25.47 -11.29 20.43
CA SER A 63 -25.39 -9.86 20.73
C SER A 63 -26.21 -9.01 19.76
N PHE A 64 -26.27 -9.37 18.47
CA PHE A 64 -27.12 -8.69 17.49
C PHE A 64 -28.62 -8.91 17.75
N GLU A 65 -29.00 -10.06 18.31
CA GLU A 65 -30.36 -10.33 18.79
C GLU A 65 -30.71 -9.54 20.05
N GLN A 66 -29.76 -9.44 20.97
CA GLN A 66 -29.96 -8.77 22.26
C GLN A 66 -29.98 -7.25 22.15
N PHE A 67 -29.12 -6.67 21.31
CA PHE A 67 -28.92 -5.22 21.17
C PHE A 67 -29.12 -4.71 19.73
N PRO A 68 -30.26 -5.01 19.06
CA PRO A 68 -30.42 -4.72 17.63
C PRO A 68 -30.42 -3.23 17.29
N ARG A 69 -30.85 -2.38 18.23
CA ARG A 69 -30.85 -0.91 18.06
C ARG A 69 -29.46 -0.32 18.21
N ASP A 70 -28.69 -0.77 19.18
CA ASP A 70 -27.35 -0.25 19.44
C ASP A 70 -26.40 -0.65 18.31
N TRP A 71 -26.47 -1.91 17.86
CA TRP A 71 -25.76 -2.37 16.67
C TRP A 71 -26.16 -1.60 15.41
N ASN A 72 -27.45 -1.26 15.23
CA ASN A 72 -27.87 -0.43 14.10
C ASN A 72 -27.28 0.97 14.17
N ASN A 73 -27.34 1.63 15.34
CA ASN A 73 -26.77 2.95 15.55
C ASN A 73 -25.26 2.96 15.29
N TRP A 74 -24.53 1.96 15.78
CA TRP A 74 -23.11 1.79 15.50
C TRP A 74 -22.84 1.54 14.01
N TYR A 75 -23.64 0.68 13.37
CA TYR A 75 -23.49 0.34 11.96
C TYR A 75 -23.70 1.53 11.02
N ILE A 76 -24.69 2.39 11.30
CA ILE A 76 -25.01 3.56 10.46
C ILE A 76 -24.11 4.77 10.73
N ASP A 77 -23.27 4.72 11.77
CA ASP A 77 -22.34 5.80 12.07
C ASP A 77 -21.37 6.02 10.90
N THR A 78 -20.94 7.25 10.71
CA THR A 78 -19.99 7.60 9.64
C THR A 78 -18.60 7.02 9.89
N GLU A 79 -18.20 6.92 11.17
CA GLU A 79 -16.87 6.51 11.62
C GLU A 79 -16.97 5.51 12.79
N PRO A 80 -17.58 4.33 12.55
CA PRO A 80 -17.80 3.30 13.58
C PRO A 80 -16.51 2.83 14.26
N GLU A 81 -15.36 2.95 13.59
CA GLU A 81 -14.05 2.61 14.14
C GLU A 81 -13.57 3.56 15.25
N ASN A 82 -14.19 4.74 15.37
CA ASN A 82 -13.84 5.77 16.35
C ASN A 82 -14.77 5.78 17.58
N ILE A 83 -15.83 4.98 17.57
CA ILE A 83 -16.78 4.83 18.69
C ILE A 83 -16.64 3.45 19.34
N PRO A 84 -16.90 3.33 20.65
CA PRO A 84 -16.82 2.04 21.35
C PRO A 84 -17.72 0.98 20.72
N LEU A 85 -17.26 -0.27 20.72
CA LEU A 85 -18.12 -1.40 20.38
C LEU A 85 -19.25 -1.58 21.41
N ILE A 86 -20.29 -2.31 21.01
CA ILE A 86 -21.47 -2.52 21.84
C ILE A 86 -21.13 -3.43 23.03
N ALA A 87 -21.56 -3.02 24.22
CA ALA A 87 -21.49 -3.82 25.44
C ALA A 87 -20.09 -4.41 25.72
N GLU A 88 -19.99 -5.71 25.99
CA GLU A 88 -18.75 -6.39 26.36
C GLU A 88 -17.71 -6.48 25.23
N TRP A 89 -18.10 -6.25 23.97
CA TRP A 89 -17.21 -6.33 22.82
C TRP A 89 -16.14 -5.24 22.81
N GLU A 90 -16.40 -4.10 23.47
CA GLU A 90 -15.39 -3.06 23.63
C GLU A 90 -14.26 -3.48 24.57
N THR A 91 -14.59 -4.21 25.63
CA THR A 91 -13.62 -4.57 26.69
C THR A 91 -12.94 -5.91 26.45
N ASN A 92 -13.63 -6.85 25.79
CA ASN A 92 -13.17 -8.22 25.63
C ASN A 92 -12.28 -8.43 24.41
N LEU A 93 -12.36 -7.52 23.42
CA LEU A 93 -11.61 -7.63 22.18
C LEU A 93 -10.35 -6.76 22.20
N ASN A 94 -9.26 -7.31 21.69
CA ASN A 94 -8.06 -6.53 21.39
C ASN A 94 -8.24 -5.70 20.09
N VAL A 95 -7.29 -4.81 19.81
CA VAL A 95 -7.37 -3.91 18.63
C VAL A 95 -7.53 -4.67 17.30
N PHE A 96 -6.83 -5.81 17.13
CA PHE A 96 -6.94 -6.62 15.91
C PHE A 96 -8.32 -7.28 15.80
N GLN A 97 -8.85 -7.77 16.92
CA GLN A 97 -10.17 -8.38 16.97
C GLN A 97 -11.30 -7.37 16.73
N LYS A 98 -11.20 -6.16 17.27
CA LYS A 98 -12.13 -5.06 16.95
C LYS A 98 -12.14 -4.74 15.46
N MET A 99 -10.96 -4.76 14.84
CA MET A 99 -10.83 -4.60 13.39
C MET A 99 -11.53 -5.73 12.61
N LEU A 100 -11.61 -6.96 13.12
CA LEU A 100 -12.39 -8.03 12.48
C LEU A 100 -13.90 -7.79 12.56
N VAL A 101 -14.40 -7.22 13.66
CA VAL A 101 -15.81 -6.81 13.78
C VAL A 101 -16.11 -5.75 12.72
N ILE A 102 -15.26 -4.73 12.60
CA ILE A 102 -15.43 -3.69 11.58
C ILE A 102 -15.30 -4.27 10.17
N ARG A 103 -14.36 -5.19 9.92
CA ARG A 103 -14.26 -5.89 8.63
C ARG A 103 -15.54 -6.62 8.25
N SER A 104 -16.22 -7.19 9.24
CA SER A 104 -17.43 -7.99 9.04
C SER A 104 -18.66 -7.12 8.84
N CYS A 105 -18.75 -6.01 9.57
CA CYS A 105 -19.89 -5.10 9.52
C CYS A 105 -19.75 -3.99 8.46
N ARG A 106 -18.61 -3.31 8.43
CA ARG A 106 -18.33 -2.09 7.66
C ARG A 106 -17.00 -2.21 6.91
N PRO A 107 -16.93 -3.06 5.87
CA PRO A 107 -15.70 -3.30 5.12
C PRO A 107 -15.15 -2.04 4.44
N ASP A 108 -15.99 -1.03 4.19
CA ASP A 108 -15.58 0.28 3.67
C ASP A 108 -14.67 1.06 4.63
N ARG A 109 -14.74 0.79 5.94
CA ARG A 109 -13.94 1.46 6.98
C ARG A 109 -12.65 0.73 7.35
N ILE A 110 -12.40 -0.44 6.75
CA ILE A 110 -11.26 -1.30 7.14
C ILE A 110 -9.91 -0.62 6.92
N SER A 111 -9.77 0.25 5.92
CA SER A 111 -8.53 0.95 5.63
C SER A 111 -8.09 1.85 6.79
N PHE A 112 -9.04 2.50 7.47
CA PHE A 112 -8.77 3.35 8.64
C PHE A 112 -8.32 2.51 9.83
N CYS A 113 -8.96 1.36 10.05
CA CYS A 113 -8.58 0.42 11.10
C CYS A 113 -7.18 -0.14 10.88
N ILE A 114 -6.85 -0.53 9.64
CA ILE A 114 -5.52 -1.03 9.27
C ILE A 114 -4.47 0.05 9.48
N ALA A 115 -4.75 1.30 9.09
CA ALA A 115 -3.84 2.42 9.32
C ALA A 115 -3.57 2.61 10.81
N ASN A 116 -4.62 2.69 11.64
CA ASN A 116 -4.47 2.79 13.10
C ASN A 116 -3.70 1.60 13.69
N PHE A 117 -3.98 0.37 13.24
CA PHE A 117 -3.24 -0.81 13.67
C PHE A 117 -1.75 -0.74 13.30
N ILE A 118 -1.40 -0.23 12.12
CA ILE A 118 0.00 0.01 11.72
C ILE A 118 0.64 1.09 12.61
N VAL A 119 -0.07 2.18 12.89
CA VAL A 119 0.43 3.27 13.76
C VAL A 119 0.75 2.75 15.16
N LEU A 120 -0.13 1.94 15.74
CA LEU A 120 0.06 1.39 17.09
C LEU A 120 1.24 0.42 17.18
N ASN A 121 1.56 -0.31 16.11
CA ASN A 121 2.60 -1.34 16.12
C ASN A 121 3.95 -0.86 15.58
N LEU A 122 3.97 -0.01 14.55
CA LEU A 122 5.18 0.44 13.86
C LEU A 122 5.42 1.96 13.98
N GLY A 123 4.38 2.74 14.28
CA GLY A 123 4.43 4.19 14.40
C GLY A 123 3.88 4.93 13.18
N GLN A 124 3.57 6.22 13.40
CA GLN A 124 2.89 7.11 12.45
C GLN A 124 3.56 7.19 11.06
N ARG A 125 4.90 7.22 11.03
CA ARG A 125 5.70 7.30 9.79
C ARG A 125 5.45 6.16 8.78
N PHE A 126 4.81 5.06 9.18
CA PHE A 126 4.53 3.93 8.30
C PHE A 126 3.19 4.02 7.56
N VAL A 127 2.36 5.01 7.89
CA VAL A 127 1.12 5.33 7.16
C VAL A 127 1.16 6.68 6.47
N GLU A 128 2.18 7.49 6.76
CA GLU A 128 2.39 8.79 6.12
C GLU A 128 3.25 8.66 4.87
N PRO A 129 2.88 9.32 3.76
CA PRO A 129 3.73 9.37 2.58
C PRO A 129 5.01 10.15 2.92
N PRO A 130 6.20 9.62 2.58
CA PRO A 130 7.44 10.34 2.80
C PRO A 130 7.48 11.60 1.93
N VAL A 131 8.11 12.67 2.45
CA VAL A 131 8.43 13.84 1.64
C VAL A 131 9.48 13.45 0.62
N LEU A 132 9.24 13.77 -0.66
CA LEU A 132 10.21 13.51 -1.72
C LEU A 132 11.43 14.43 -1.54
N ASP A 133 12.56 13.84 -1.17
CA ASP A 133 13.86 14.51 -1.15
C ASP A 133 14.71 14.02 -2.32
N LEU A 134 14.74 14.82 -3.40
CA LEU A 134 15.51 14.48 -4.60
C LEU A 134 17.02 14.42 -4.35
N LYS A 135 17.54 15.19 -3.38
CA LYS A 135 18.97 15.19 -3.05
C LYS A 135 19.35 13.90 -2.34
N ALA A 136 18.55 13.49 -1.36
CA ALA A 136 18.77 12.20 -0.68
C ALA A 136 18.69 11.03 -1.67
N VAL A 137 17.70 11.04 -2.57
CA VAL A 137 17.59 10.02 -3.63
C VAL A 137 18.80 10.03 -4.56
N LEU A 138 19.32 11.22 -4.90
CA LEU A 138 20.52 11.37 -5.73
C LEU A 138 21.77 10.80 -5.02
N ASP A 139 21.93 11.08 -3.73
CA ASP A 139 23.06 10.63 -2.92
C ASP A 139 23.07 9.11 -2.70
N ASP A 140 21.90 8.50 -2.57
CA ASP A 140 21.74 7.05 -2.46
C ASP A 140 21.84 6.34 -3.83
N SER A 141 21.86 7.09 -4.93
CA SER A 141 21.96 6.56 -6.28
C SER A 141 23.42 6.46 -6.75
N VAL A 142 23.66 5.53 -7.67
CA VAL A 142 24.93 5.42 -8.39
C VAL A 142 24.67 5.53 -9.88
N ALA A 143 25.71 5.85 -10.64
CA ALA A 143 25.66 5.94 -12.09
C ALA A 143 24.94 4.76 -12.78
N GLN A 144 25.15 3.54 -12.27
CA GLN A 144 24.58 2.31 -12.81
C GLN A 144 23.10 2.10 -12.45
N THR A 145 22.55 2.93 -11.54
CA THR A 145 21.16 2.85 -11.07
C THR A 145 20.39 4.07 -11.56
N PRO A 146 19.48 3.91 -12.54
CA PRO A 146 18.75 5.03 -13.12
C PRO A 146 17.73 5.56 -12.11
N LEU A 147 17.51 6.87 -12.12
CA LEU A 147 16.40 7.47 -11.39
C LEU A 147 15.17 7.56 -12.30
N ILE A 148 14.09 6.90 -11.89
CA ILE A 148 12.83 6.85 -12.62
C ILE A 148 11.77 7.62 -11.84
N PHE A 149 11.16 8.61 -12.50
CA PHE A 149 10.07 9.40 -11.93
C PHE A 149 8.73 8.92 -12.47
N VAL A 150 7.86 8.46 -11.57
CA VAL A 150 6.48 8.11 -11.89
C VAL A 150 5.59 9.29 -11.51
N LEU A 151 5.00 9.93 -12.51
CA LEU A 151 4.26 11.18 -12.34
C LEU A 151 2.76 10.95 -12.39
N SER A 152 2.06 11.57 -11.44
CA SER A 152 0.62 11.75 -11.52
C SER A 152 0.27 12.81 -12.58
N PRO A 153 -0.91 12.74 -13.21
CA PRO A 153 -1.36 13.78 -14.15
C PRO A 153 -1.26 15.19 -13.54
N GLY A 154 -0.69 16.13 -14.28
CA GLY A 154 -0.52 17.53 -13.85
C GLY A 154 0.67 17.81 -12.93
N VAL A 155 1.47 16.80 -12.58
CA VAL A 155 2.72 16.98 -11.82
C VAL A 155 3.92 16.94 -12.79
N ASP A 156 4.76 17.97 -12.76
CA ASP A 156 6.01 18.05 -13.52
C ASP A 156 7.19 18.37 -12.58
N PRO A 157 8.14 17.43 -12.36
CA PRO A 157 9.28 17.64 -11.47
C PRO A 157 10.44 18.38 -12.14
N THR A 158 10.31 18.76 -13.41
CA THR A 158 11.43 19.25 -14.23
C THR A 158 12.11 20.48 -13.62
N SER A 159 11.33 21.43 -13.08
CA SER A 159 11.88 22.62 -12.44
C SER A 159 12.69 22.30 -11.19
N THR A 160 12.20 21.39 -10.34
CA THR A 160 12.90 20.94 -9.13
C THR A 160 14.16 20.16 -9.48
N LEU A 161 14.13 19.34 -10.54
CA LEU A 161 15.30 18.62 -11.03
C LEU A 161 16.38 19.57 -11.57
N MET A 162 15.99 20.60 -12.32
CA MET A 162 16.94 21.62 -12.81
C MET A 162 17.60 22.37 -11.65
N GLN A 163 16.84 22.78 -10.63
CA GLN A 163 17.39 23.40 -9.43
C GLN A 163 18.38 22.49 -8.71
N LEU A 164 18.09 21.20 -8.61
CA LEU A 164 19.02 20.24 -8.02
C LEU A 164 20.30 20.13 -8.84
N VAL A 165 20.19 19.98 -10.17
CA VAL A 165 21.33 19.90 -11.09
C VAL A 165 22.24 21.12 -10.96
N ASP A 166 21.66 22.31 -10.93
CA ASP A 166 22.41 23.56 -10.77
C ASP A 166 23.10 23.61 -9.40
N SER A 167 22.41 23.20 -8.32
CA SER A 167 22.99 23.14 -6.98
C SER A 167 24.15 22.15 -6.84
N GLN A 168 24.20 21.13 -7.70
CA GLN A 168 25.26 20.12 -7.74
C GLN A 168 26.35 20.44 -8.78
N GLU A 169 26.28 21.60 -9.44
CA GLU A 169 27.20 21.99 -10.52
C GLU A 169 27.23 20.96 -11.69
N MET A 170 26.12 20.25 -11.90
CA MET A 170 25.98 19.17 -12.89
C MET A 170 25.34 19.65 -14.21
N THR A 171 25.11 20.95 -14.39
CA THR A 171 24.40 21.50 -15.56
C THR A 171 25.03 21.07 -16.90
N ASN A 172 26.37 20.98 -16.95
CA ASN A 172 27.11 20.53 -18.15
C ASN A 172 27.02 19.01 -18.43
N HIS A 173 26.50 18.26 -17.46
CA HIS A 173 26.35 16.80 -17.50
C HIS A 173 24.88 16.36 -17.48
N PHE A 174 23.95 17.30 -17.46
CA PHE A 174 22.52 17.06 -17.46
C PHE A 174 21.92 17.30 -18.84
N MET A 175 21.16 16.32 -19.35
CA MET A 175 20.46 16.41 -20.62
C MET A 175 19.00 16.04 -20.42
N THR A 176 18.10 16.96 -20.77
CA THR A 176 16.66 16.69 -20.81
C THR A 176 16.24 16.28 -22.22
N LEU A 177 15.46 15.20 -22.34
CA LEU A 177 14.90 14.75 -23.61
C LEU A 177 13.45 14.33 -23.41
N SER A 178 12.53 15.00 -24.11
CA SER A 178 11.10 14.66 -24.07
C SER A 178 10.79 13.53 -25.05
N LEU A 179 10.25 12.43 -24.55
CA LEU A 179 9.89 11.26 -25.35
C LEU A 179 8.53 11.47 -26.03
N GLY A 180 8.57 11.99 -27.26
CA GLY A 180 7.43 12.04 -28.18
C GLY A 180 7.49 10.96 -29.26
N GLN A 181 6.52 10.97 -30.18
CA GLN A 181 6.53 10.10 -31.35
C GLN A 181 7.85 10.26 -32.12
N GLY A 182 8.56 9.15 -32.36
CA GLY A 182 9.84 9.15 -33.09
C GLY A 182 11.09 9.52 -32.28
N GLN A 183 10.99 9.80 -30.97
CA GLN A 183 12.15 10.19 -30.14
C GLN A 183 12.92 9.01 -29.51
N ALA A 184 12.35 7.80 -29.51
CA ALA A 184 12.97 6.62 -28.89
C ALA A 184 14.39 6.29 -29.43
N PRO A 185 14.67 6.34 -30.76
CA PRO A 185 16.02 6.09 -31.28
C PRO A 185 17.04 7.15 -30.83
N ILE A 186 16.59 8.41 -30.69
CA ILE A 186 17.43 9.53 -30.27
C ILE A 186 17.76 9.38 -28.79
N ALA A 187 16.77 9.09 -27.94
CA ALA A 187 16.98 8.80 -26.52
C ALA A 187 17.98 7.66 -26.30
N THR A 188 17.84 6.58 -27.10
CA THR A 188 18.73 5.42 -27.04
C THR A 188 20.17 5.79 -27.34
N ARG A 189 20.39 6.54 -28.42
CA ARG A 189 21.73 6.99 -28.80
C ARG A 189 22.33 7.92 -27.75
N SER A 190 21.54 8.84 -27.20
CA SER A 190 22.00 9.79 -26.17
C SER A 190 22.45 9.08 -24.90
N VAL A 191 21.72 8.07 -24.45
CA VAL A 191 22.12 7.26 -23.28
C VAL A 191 23.40 6.49 -23.58
N LEU A 192 23.47 5.78 -24.71
CA LEU A 192 24.66 5.00 -25.09
C LEU A 192 25.91 5.88 -25.20
N MET A 193 25.81 7.06 -25.82
CA MET A 193 26.94 8.00 -25.93
C MET A 193 27.45 8.46 -24.56
N GLN A 194 26.55 8.68 -23.60
CA GLN A 194 26.95 9.04 -22.23
C GLN A 194 27.68 7.86 -21.55
N VAL A 195 27.25 6.62 -21.77
CA VAL A 195 27.91 5.41 -21.24
C VAL A 195 29.31 5.27 -21.84
N PHE A 196 29.43 5.36 -23.17
CA PHE A 196 30.71 5.23 -23.89
C PHE A 196 31.72 6.33 -23.54
N ASN A 197 31.28 7.57 -23.36
CA ASN A 197 32.16 8.70 -23.04
C ASN A 197 32.57 8.76 -21.56
N LYS A 198 32.27 7.72 -20.76
CA LYS A 198 32.50 7.69 -19.31
C LYS A 198 31.84 8.88 -18.56
N LEU A 199 30.88 9.57 -19.17
CA LEU A 199 30.10 10.63 -18.51
C LEU A 199 29.28 10.03 -17.37
N TRP A 200 28.89 8.76 -17.49
CA TRP A 200 28.21 8.00 -16.45
C TRP A 200 29.06 7.88 -15.18
N LEU A 201 30.40 7.86 -15.24
CA LEU A 201 31.23 7.75 -14.03
C LEU A 201 31.13 8.96 -13.09
N LYS A 202 30.51 10.06 -13.50
CA LYS A 202 30.46 11.33 -12.75
C LYS A 202 29.07 11.75 -12.31
N SER A 203 28.00 11.18 -12.87
CA SER A 203 26.65 11.67 -12.65
C SER A 203 25.60 10.60 -12.99
N PRO A 204 24.58 10.40 -12.14
CA PRO A 204 23.46 9.53 -12.49
C PRO A 204 22.62 10.14 -13.62
N VAL A 205 22.21 9.29 -14.56
CA VAL A 205 21.36 9.71 -15.67
C VAL A 205 19.92 9.73 -15.19
N ILE A 206 19.34 10.94 -15.20
CA ILE A 206 17.95 11.19 -14.87
C ILE A 206 17.15 11.12 -16.17
N LEU A 207 16.33 10.08 -16.31
CA LEU A 207 15.37 9.97 -17.40
C LEU A 207 14.00 10.44 -16.89
N CYS A 208 13.59 11.64 -17.29
CA CYS A 208 12.24 12.12 -17.08
C CYS A 208 11.40 11.80 -18.34
N GLY A 209 10.51 10.83 -18.24
CA GLY A 209 9.59 10.48 -19.33
C GLY A 209 8.19 10.32 -18.80
N SER A 210 7.23 11.04 -19.39
CA SER A 210 5.83 10.62 -19.30
C SER A 210 5.67 9.35 -20.14
N MET A 211 5.22 8.27 -19.48
CA MET A 211 4.87 6.95 -20.02
C MET A 211 5.98 5.91 -20.32
N THR A 212 6.32 5.15 -19.27
CA THR A 212 6.04 3.71 -19.07
C THR A 212 6.68 2.60 -19.94
N VAL A 213 7.24 2.80 -21.13
CA VAL A 213 7.63 1.62 -21.97
C VAL A 213 9.13 1.48 -22.24
N LEU A 214 9.91 2.56 -22.20
CA LEU A 214 11.29 2.50 -22.70
C LEU A 214 12.33 2.03 -21.69
N THR A 215 12.07 2.11 -20.37
CA THR A 215 13.09 1.81 -19.37
C THR A 215 13.38 0.31 -19.25
N PHE A 216 12.39 -0.57 -19.41
CA PHE A 216 12.60 -2.02 -19.27
C PHE A 216 13.39 -2.64 -20.43
N GLN A 217 13.10 -2.25 -21.67
CA GLN A 217 13.85 -2.73 -22.85
C GLN A 217 15.31 -2.26 -22.85
N PHE A 218 15.59 -1.13 -22.17
CA PHE A 218 16.92 -0.54 -22.07
C PHE A 218 17.85 -1.30 -21.12
N PHE A 219 17.32 -1.79 -20.00
CA PHE A 219 18.12 -2.52 -19.00
C PHE A 219 18.54 -3.91 -19.47
N ASP A 220 17.69 -4.62 -20.22
CA ASP A 220 18.03 -5.93 -20.81
C ASP A 220 19.12 -5.83 -21.88
N GLN A 221 19.23 -4.70 -22.59
CA GLN A 221 20.30 -4.47 -23.56
C GLN A 221 21.63 -4.04 -22.92
N LEU A 222 21.60 -3.36 -21.77
CA LEU A 222 22.81 -2.99 -21.02
C LEU A 222 23.38 -4.15 -20.18
N SER A 223 22.52 -5.02 -19.63
CA SER A 223 22.97 -6.22 -18.92
C SER A 223 23.61 -7.26 -19.86
N SER A 224 23.19 -7.32 -21.12
CA SER A 224 23.78 -8.21 -22.12
C SER A 224 25.12 -7.70 -22.69
N THR A 225 25.37 -6.38 -22.69
CA THR A 225 26.61 -5.77 -23.22
C THR A 225 27.72 -5.61 -22.19
N THR A 226 27.45 -5.84 -20.90
CA THR A 226 28.45 -5.82 -19.82
C THR A 226 29.18 -7.17 -19.62
N SER A 227 28.93 -8.16 -20.48
CA SER A 227 29.70 -9.41 -20.57
C SER A 227 31.01 -9.23 -21.38
N ILE A 228 31.85 -8.29 -20.98
CA ILE A 228 33.25 -8.27 -21.42
C ILE A 228 34.13 -8.32 -20.17
N SER A 229 34.50 -9.54 -19.82
CA SER A 229 35.48 -9.89 -18.79
C SER A 229 36.91 -9.65 -19.28
N PRO A 230 37.89 -9.80 -18.36
CA PRO A 230 38.64 -8.75 -17.68
C PRO A 230 39.68 -8.01 -18.54
#